data_AF-A0A6I1KCP0-F1
#
_entry.id   AF-A0A6I1KCP0-F1
#
_cell.length_a   1.000
_cell.length_b   1.000
_cell.length_c   1.000
_cell.angle_alpha   90.00
_cell.angle_beta   90.00
_cell.angle_gamma   90.00
#
_symmetry.space_group_name_H-M   'P 1'
#
loop_
_entity.id
_entity.type
_entity.pdbx_description
1 polymer ?
#
loop_
_entity_poly.entity_id
_entity_poly.type
_entity_poly.pdbx_seq_one_letter_code
_entity_poly.pdbx_strand_id
1 'polypeptide(L)'
;MDLILFFLEVAGGFFMGAIVFSVVILPFFYGVPMSLFWGFKGRVRFSAAVRYAFAPLIWLFIFTVVSFALFFFLPSLGYHLAKSNAFNGGFLAGFFLTLFRAFSISGRSDLREDFWSAMEKYRR
;
A
#
# COMPACT_ATOMS: atom_id res chain seq x y z
N MET A 1 14.34 23.56 13.33
CA MET A 1 13.24 22.56 13.30
C MET A 1 13.35 21.77 14.58
N ASP A 2 12.24 21.59 15.30
CA ASP A 2 12.23 20.77 16.52
C ASP A 2 12.61 19.33 16.15
N LEU A 3 13.53 18.73 16.91
CA LEU A 3 14.00 17.37 16.69
C LEU A 3 12.85 16.37 16.78
N ILE A 4 11.89 16.60 17.67
CA ILE A 4 10.71 15.73 17.83
C ILE A 4 9.85 15.78 16.57
N LEU A 5 9.60 16.99 16.06
CA LEU A 5 8.81 17.19 14.84
C LEU A 5 9.46 16.52 13.63
N PHE A 6 10.79 16.61 13.50
CA PHE A 6 11.53 15.91 12.45
C PHE A 6 11.28 14.40 12.46
N PHE A 7 11.43 13.76 13.62
CA PHE A 7 11.22 12.31 13.73
C PHE A 7 9.77 11.91 13.48
N LEU A 8 8.80 12.73 13.93
CA LEU A 8 7.38 12.49 13.65
C LEU A 8 7.09 12.57 12.14
N GLU A 9 7.67 13.54 11.44
CA GLU A 9 7.51 13.67 9.99
C GLU A 9 8.14 12.49 9.23
N VAL A 10 9.37 12.09 9.59
CA VAL A 10 10.03 10.93 8.99
C VAL A 10 9.21 9.67 9.22
N ALA A 11 8.77 9.42 10.46
CA ALA A 11 7.97 8.25 10.79
C ALA A 11 6.61 8.27 10.06
N GLY A 12 5.92 9.42 10.07
CA GLY A 12 4.65 9.59 9.36
C GLY A 12 4.77 9.34 7.87
N GLY A 13 5.82 9.88 7.25
CA GLY A 13 6.16 9.61 5.86
C GLY A 13 6.41 8.12 5.64
N PHE A 14 7.27 7.50 6.44
CA PHE A 14 7.62 6.08 6.34
C PHE A 14 6.39 5.16 6.36
N PHE A 15 5.53 5.32 7.35
CA PHE A 15 4.31 4.51 7.42
C PHE A 15 3.38 4.77 6.25
N MET A 16 3.23 6.02 5.81
CA MET A 16 2.42 6.35 4.64
C MET A 16 2.96 5.67 3.37
N GLY A 17 4.28 5.72 3.13
CA GLY A 17 4.92 5.08 1.98
C GLY A 17 4.77 3.57 1.99
N ALA A 18 4.98 2.94 3.16
CA ALA A 18 4.78 1.50 3.34
C ALA A 18 3.32 1.10 3.08
N ILE A 19 2.36 1.83 3.65
CA ILE A 19 0.93 1.57 3.46
C ILE A 19 0.56 1.71 1.99
N VAL A 20 0.92 2.81 1.33
CA VAL A 20 0.62 3.04 -0.09
C VAL A 20 1.16 1.90 -0.95
N PHE A 21 2.40 1.46 -0.70
CA PHE A 21 2.94 0.31 -1.41
C PHE A 21 2.10 -0.96 -1.17
N SER A 22 1.83 -1.30 0.09
CA SER A 22 1.13 -2.53 0.47
C SER A 22 -0.32 -2.62 -0.01
N VAL A 23 -1.07 -1.51 0.01
CA VAL A 23 -2.51 -1.53 -0.28
C VAL A 23 -2.86 -1.09 -1.69
N VAL A 24 -1.97 -0.34 -2.37
CA VAL A 24 -2.20 0.13 -3.74
C VAL A 24 -1.34 -0.63 -4.73
N ILE A 25 -0.02 -0.61 -4.55
CA ILE A 25 0.92 -1.11 -5.56
C ILE A 25 0.95 -2.64 -5.55
N LEU A 26 1.18 -3.24 -4.39
CA LEU A 26 1.37 -4.68 -4.23
C LEU A 26 0.19 -5.51 -4.77
N PRO A 27 -1.09 -5.16 -4.55
CA PRO A 27 -2.19 -5.94 -5.11
C PRO A 27 -2.22 -5.95 -6.65
N PHE A 28 -1.81 -4.87 -7.32
CA PHE A 28 -1.74 -4.84 -8.79
C PHE A 28 -0.62 -5.71 -9.33
N PHE A 29 0.54 -5.73 -8.68
CA PHE A 29 1.71 -6.48 -9.17
C PHE A 29 1.75 -7.94 -8.71
N TYR A 30 1.10 -8.27 -7.59
CA TYR A 30 1.10 -9.62 -7.04
C TYR A 30 -0.31 -10.23 -6.99
N GLY A 31 -1.27 -9.55 -6.37
CA GLY A 31 -2.61 -10.08 -6.12
C GLY A 31 -3.39 -10.39 -7.41
N VAL A 32 -3.47 -9.42 -8.34
CA VAL A 32 -4.18 -9.58 -9.62
C VAL A 32 -3.54 -10.67 -10.49
N PRO A 33 -2.22 -10.65 -10.78
CA PRO A 33 -1.60 -11.70 -11.59
C PRO A 33 -1.75 -13.10 -10.97
N MET A 34 -1.57 -13.24 -9.66
CA MET A 34 -1.67 -14.54 -8.99
C MET A 34 -3.09 -15.08 -8.97
N SER A 35 -4.08 -14.23 -8.70
CA SER A 35 -5.49 -14.65 -8.73
C SER A 35 -5.97 -15.02 -10.13
N LEU A 36 -5.48 -14.35 -11.18
CA LEU A 36 -5.71 -14.76 -12.57
C LEU A 36 -5.05 -16.10 -12.87
N PHE A 37 -3.76 -16.26 -12.54
CA PHE A 37 -3.01 -17.50 -12.76
C PHE A 37 -3.70 -18.71 -12.10
N TRP A 38 -4.11 -18.59 -10.84
CA TRP A 38 -4.81 -19.65 -10.14
C TRP A 38 -6.27 -19.81 -10.59
N GLY A 39 -6.89 -18.75 -11.11
CA GLY A 39 -8.19 -18.79 -11.76
C GLY A 39 -8.17 -19.64 -13.02
N PHE A 40 -7.16 -19.46 -13.88
CA PHE A 40 -6.93 -20.29 -15.06
C PHE A 40 -6.64 -21.75 -14.70
N LYS A 41 -5.95 -22.01 -13.58
CA LYS A 41 -5.76 -23.37 -13.04
C LYS A 41 -6.98 -23.96 -12.33
N GLY A 42 -8.10 -23.23 -12.29
CA GLY A 42 -9.34 -23.68 -11.66
C GLY A 42 -9.30 -23.80 -10.13
N ARG A 43 -8.28 -23.24 -9.47
CA ARG A 43 -8.12 -23.33 -8.00
C ARG A 43 -8.85 -22.23 -7.24
N VAL A 44 -9.10 -21.09 -7.89
CA VAL A 44 -9.84 -19.95 -7.32
C VAL A 44 -10.84 -19.41 -8.36
N ARG A 45 -11.88 -18.71 -7.89
CA ARG A 45 -12.85 -18.03 -8.76
C ARG A 45 -12.24 -16.74 -9.35
N PHE A 46 -12.52 -16.43 -10.61
CA PHE A 46 -12.09 -15.17 -11.26
C PHE A 46 -12.58 -13.91 -10.54
N SER A 47 -13.65 -13.99 -9.75
CA SER A 47 -14.10 -12.89 -8.87
C SER A 47 -13.02 -12.45 -7.88
N ALA A 48 -12.04 -13.30 -7.56
CA ALA A 48 -10.89 -12.94 -6.74
C ALA A 48 -9.99 -11.89 -7.42
N ALA A 49 -9.75 -12.02 -8.73
CA ALA A 49 -8.95 -11.06 -9.49
C ALA A 49 -9.63 -9.70 -9.55
N VAL A 50 -10.96 -9.70 -9.72
CA VAL A 50 -11.77 -8.49 -9.65
C VAL A 50 -11.61 -7.81 -8.28
N ARG A 51 -11.70 -8.56 -7.18
CA ARG A 51 -11.49 -8.00 -5.84
C ARG A 51 -10.11 -7.37 -5.65
N TYR A 52 -9.05 -8.05 -6.10
CA TYR A 52 -7.69 -7.51 -6.03
C TYR A 52 -7.48 -6.27 -6.91
N ALA A 53 -8.21 -6.14 -8.03
CA ALA A 53 -8.15 -4.95 -8.86
C ALA A 53 -8.93 -3.77 -8.26
N PHE A 54 -10.07 -4.04 -7.62
CA PHE A 54 -10.91 -2.98 -7.03
C PHE A 54 -10.40 -2.46 -5.68
N ALA A 55 -9.76 -3.29 -4.86
CA ALA A 55 -9.27 -2.87 -3.55
C ALA A 55 -8.27 -1.68 -3.62
N PRO A 56 -7.26 -1.68 -4.51
CA PRO A 56 -6.40 -0.51 -4.73
C PRO A 56 -7.16 0.75 -5.16
N LEU A 57 -8.19 0.61 -5.99
CA LEU A 57 -8.99 1.76 -6.44
C LEU A 57 -9.74 2.40 -5.28
N ILE A 58 -10.27 1.59 -4.36
CA ILE A 58 -10.92 2.08 -3.13
C ILE A 58 -9.90 2.83 -2.27
N TRP A 59 -8.70 2.26 -2.10
CA TRP A 59 -7.64 2.92 -1.33
C TRP A 59 -7.17 4.23 -1.98
N LEU A 60 -7.00 4.27 -3.30
CA LEU A 60 -6.70 5.50 -4.02
C LEU A 60 -7.77 6.56 -3.77
N PHE A 61 -9.05 6.19 -3.87
CA PHE A 61 -10.14 7.10 -3.56
C PHE A 61 -10.08 7.60 -2.11
N ILE A 62 -9.84 6.73 -1.13
CA ILE A 62 -9.68 7.11 0.28
C ILE A 62 -8.51 8.09 0.45
N PHE A 63 -7.34 7.81 -0.15
CA PHE A 63 -6.19 8.71 -0.07
C PHE A 63 -6.47 10.06 -0.72
N THR A 64 -7.18 10.10 -1.85
CA THR A 64 -7.61 11.34 -2.47
C THR A 64 -8.54 12.12 -1.55
N VAL A 65 -9.55 11.49 -0.95
CA VAL A 65 -10.49 12.15 -0.03
C VAL A 65 -9.78 12.67 1.21
N VAL A 66 -8.89 11.88 1.83
CA VAL A 66 -8.12 12.27 3.01
C VAL A 66 -7.17 13.42 2.68
N SER A 67 -6.48 13.35 1.53
CA SER A 67 -5.60 14.43 1.09
C SER A 67 -6.39 15.71 0.83
N PHE A 68 -7.52 15.62 0.14
CA PHE A 68 -8.42 16.75 -0.10
C PHE A 68 -8.89 17.37 1.22
N ALA A 69 -9.35 16.55 2.18
CA ALA A 69 -9.76 17.02 3.49
C ALA A 69 -8.61 17.70 4.24
N LEU A 70 -7.40 17.16 4.17
CA LEU A 70 -6.21 17.76 4.78
C LEU A 70 -5.91 19.13 4.18
N PHE A 71 -5.90 19.26 2.86
CA PHE A 71 -5.64 20.54 2.18
C PHE A 71 -6.76 21.56 2.36
N PHE A 72 -8.01 21.11 2.51
CA PHE A 72 -9.17 21.99 2.66
C PHE A 72 -9.37 22.48 4.09
N PHE A 73 -9.35 21.57 5.07
CA PHE A 73 -9.62 21.89 6.48
C PHE A 73 -8.36 22.29 7.26
N LEU A 74 -7.18 21.78 6.87
CA LEU A 74 -5.90 22.02 7.54
C LEU A 74 -4.82 22.45 6.52
N PRO A 75 -5.04 23.52 5.75
CA PRO A 75 -4.18 23.89 4.63
C PRO A 75 -2.72 24.09 5.05
N SER A 76 -2.48 24.70 6.21
CA SER A 76 -1.12 24.91 6.73
C SER A 76 -0.37 23.58 6.91
N LEU A 77 -1.02 22.57 7.49
CA LEU A 77 -0.45 21.24 7.67
C LEU A 77 -0.27 20.51 6.34
N GLY A 78 -1.28 20.56 5.46
CA GLY A 78 -1.21 19.94 4.14
C GLY A 78 -0.04 20.47 3.30
N TYR A 79 0.10 21.79 3.21
CA TYR A 79 1.23 22.41 2.50
C TYR A 79 2.58 22.16 3.18
N HIS A 80 2.61 22.14 4.51
CA HIS A 80 3.82 21.83 5.27
C HIS A 80 4.31 20.40 4.97
N LEU A 81 3.44 19.40 5.09
CA LEU A 81 3.79 18.00 4.82
C LEU A 81 4.20 17.79 3.36
N ALA A 82 3.49 18.41 2.41
CA ALA A 82 3.82 18.31 0.98
C ALA A 82 5.22 18.85 0.65
N LYS A 83 5.66 19.90 1.36
CA LYS A 83 6.99 20.51 1.16
C LYS A 83 8.06 19.95 2.10
N SER A 84 7.70 19.14 3.09
CA SER A 84 8.65 18.60 4.04
C SER A 84 9.53 17.53 3.39
N ASN A 85 10.83 17.82 3.32
CA ASN A 85 11.85 16.85 2.90
C ASN A 85 11.92 15.65 3.86
N ALA A 86 11.65 15.86 5.14
CA ALA A 86 11.66 14.80 6.14
C ALA A 86 10.51 13.81 5.91
N PHE A 87 9.30 14.33 5.69
CA PHE A 87 8.14 13.50 5.36
C PHE A 87 8.32 12.78 4.03
N ASN A 88 8.73 13.49 2.97
CA ASN A 88 8.93 12.90 1.65
C ASN A 88 10.07 11.85 1.65
N GLY A 89 11.15 12.11 2.38
CA GLY A 89 12.24 11.15 2.59
C GLY A 89 11.78 9.90 3.33
N GLY A 90 11.01 10.10 4.42
CA GLY A 90 10.34 9.01 5.13
C GLY A 90 9.47 8.17 4.19
N PHE A 91 8.61 8.83 3.40
CA PHE A 91 7.73 8.18 2.42
C PHE A 91 8.50 7.29 1.45
N LEU A 92 9.54 7.81 0.81
CA LEU A 92 10.35 7.02 -0.11
C LEU A 92 11.03 5.85 0.61
N ALA A 93 11.58 6.07 1.80
CA ALA A 93 12.21 5.01 2.58
C ALA A 93 11.22 3.89 2.93
N GLY A 94 10.02 4.23 3.40
CA GLY A 94 8.98 3.23 3.71
C GLY A 94 8.51 2.48 2.48
N PHE A 95 8.31 3.18 1.37
CA PHE A 95 7.91 2.58 0.09
C PHE A 95 8.96 1.58 -0.41
N PHE A 96 10.22 2.02 -0.53
CA PHE A 96 11.29 1.18 -1.08
C PHE A 96 11.68 0.05 -0.13
N LEU A 97 11.71 0.28 1.19
CA LEU A 97 12.01 -0.79 2.13
C LEU A 97 10.95 -1.90 2.08
N THR A 98 9.68 -1.52 1.97
CA THR A 98 8.58 -2.50 1.82
C THR A 98 8.67 -3.23 0.48
N LEU A 99 9.03 -2.52 -0.60
CA LEU A 99 9.31 -3.12 -1.91
C LEU A 99 10.46 -4.14 -1.83
N PHE A 100 11.60 -3.77 -1.24
CA PHE A 100 12.74 -4.67 -1.08
C PHE A 100 12.40 -5.88 -0.23
N ARG A 101 11.64 -5.68 0.86
CA ARG A 101 11.13 -6.78 1.68
C ARG A 101 10.26 -7.73 0.86
N ALA A 102 9.38 -7.22 -0.01
CA ALA A 102 8.53 -8.04 -0.87
C ALA A 102 9.32 -8.99 -1.80
N PHE A 103 10.57 -8.66 -2.15
CA PHE A 103 11.44 -9.52 -2.94
C PHE A 103 12.31 -10.48 -2.13
N SER A 104 12.41 -10.30 -0.81
CA SER A 104 13.19 -11.20 0.04
C SER A 104 12.57 -12.60 0.13
N ILE A 105 13.32 -13.58 0.62
CA ILE A 105 12.79 -14.95 0.81
C ILE A 105 11.63 -14.95 1.80
N SER A 106 11.81 -14.27 2.94
CA SER A 106 10.76 -14.15 3.95
C SER A 106 9.56 -13.38 3.41
N GLY A 107 9.76 -12.23 2.77
CA GLY A 107 8.64 -11.44 2.24
C GLY A 107 7.87 -12.17 1.15
N ARG A 108 8.52 -12.94 0.26
CA ARG A 108 7.80 -13.78 -0.72
C ARG A 108 6.99 -14.91 -0.07
N SER A 109 7.46 -15.44 1.06
CA SER A 109 6.71 -16.41 1.86
C SER A 109 5.47 -15.75 2.48
N ASP A 110 5.66 -14.61 3.14
CA ASP A 110 4.58 -13.81 3.74
C ASP A 110 3.51 -13.48 2.69
N LEU A 111 3.92 -12.96 1.53
CA LEU A 111 3.00 -12.62 0.43
C LEU A 111 2.18 -13.81 -0.06
N ARG A 112 2.80 -14.99 -0.13
CA ARG A 112 2.12 -16.23 -0.55
C ARG A 112 1.08 -16.64 0.50
N GLU A 113 1.45 -16.58 1.78
CA GLU A 113 0.56 -16.91 2.89
C GLU A 113 -0.64 -15.95 2.94
N ASP A 114 -0.39 -14.65 2.87
CA ASP A 114 -1.41 -13.61 2.83
C ASP A 114 -2.36 -13.78 1.64
N PHE A 115 -1.81 -14.12 0.47
CA PHE A 115 -2.62 -14.39 -0.71
C PHE A 115 -3.56 -15.57 -0.46
N TRP A 116 -3.05 -16.71 0.01
CA TRP A 116 -3.90 -17.89 0.21
C TRP A 116 -4.94 -17.68 1.31
N SER A 117 -4.58 -16.97 2.38
CA SER A 117 -5.51 -16.54 3.43
C SER A 117 -6.64 -15.68 2.85
N ALA A 118 -6.31 -14.67 2.03
CA ALA A 118 -7.31 -13.84 1.36
C ALA A 118 -8.16 -14.61 0.33
N MET A 119 -7.61 -15.66 -0.27
CA MET A 119 -8.27 -16.49 -1.30
C MET A 119 -9.16 -17.60 -0.76
N GLU A 120 -9.13 -17.89 0.54
CA GLU A 120 -9.89 -18.99 1.14
C GLU A 120 -11.38 -18.94 0.75
N LYS A 121 -11.98 -17.74 0.79
CA LYS A 121 -13.38 -17.50 0.42
C LYS A 121 -13.71 -17.67 -1.07
N TYR A 122 -12.69 -17.74 -1.93
CA TYR A 122 -12.81 -17.85 -3.38
C TYR A 122 -12.34 -19.19 -3.92
N ARG A 123 -11.94 -20.12 -3.06
CA ARG A 123 -11.50 -21.45 -3.45
C ARG A 123 -12.64 -22.19 -4.15
N ARG A 124 -12.30 -22.98 -5.15
CA ARG A 124 -13.20 -23.91 -5.85
C ARG A 124 -13.00 -25.32 -5.35
#